data_AF-A0A518DWJ6-F1
#
_entry.id   AF-A0A518DWJ6-F1
#
_cell.length_a   1.000
_cell.length_b   1.000
_cell.length_c   1.000
_cell.angle_alpha   90.00
_cell.angle_beta   90.00
_cell.angle_gamma   90.00
#
_symmetry.space_group_name_H-M   'P 1'
#
loop_
_entity.id
_entity.type
_entity.pdbx_description
1 polymer ?
#
loop_
_entity_poly.entity_id
_entity_poly.type
_entity_poly.pdbx_seq_one_letter_code
_entity_poly.pdbx_strand_id
1 'polypeptide(L)'
;MHCCPMLCYSFARLLILTLAVTGSSAALTAAPAAAQSVGVGAEVADLRDQLMNGLRVARPEDRAFIERVVQLVDQGTLPRPLVVSTFIWARKKYQYQAQYFEQGLRFRASQQGISI
;
A
#
# COMPACT_ATOMS: atom_id res chain seq x y z
N MET A 1 11.73 -33.55 3.60
CA MET A 1 10.55 -33.88 2.78
C MET A 1 9.31 -33.62 3.61
N HIS A 2 8.41 -32.78 3.09
CA HIS A 2 6.99 -32.61 3.46
C HIS A 2 6.61 -32.04 4.84
N CYS A 3 6.35 -30.73 4.87
CA CYS A 3 5.31 -30.12 5.72
C CYS A 3 4.69 -28.89 5.01
N CYS A 4 3.79 -29.18 4.09
CA CYS A 4 2.63 -28.40 3.62
C CYS A 4 1.53 -29.47 3.45
N PRO A 5 0.21 -29.27 3.72
CA PRO A 5 -0.59 -28.09 3.31
C PRO A 5 -1.92 -27.88 4.10
N MET A 6 -2.11 -26.81 4.86
CA MET A 6 -3.42 -26.55 5.54
C MET A 6 -3.77 -25.06 5.59
N LEU A 7 -3.89 -24.42 4.44
CA LEU A 7 -4.73 -23.20 4.29
C LEU A 7 -5.46 -23.17 2.94
N CYS A 8 -5.64 -24.36 2.36
CA CYS A 8 -6.58 -24.67 1.29
C CYS A 8 -7.93 -25.03 1.94
N TYR A 9 -8.59 -24.07 2.61
CA TYR A 9 -9.99 -24.25 3.05
C TYR A 9 -10.90 -23.66 1.98
N SER A 10 -10.96 -24.42 0.89
CA SER A 10 -12.09 -24.45 -0.01
C SER A 10 -13.33 -24.94 0.75
N PHE A 11 -14.50 -24.69 0.17
CA PHE A 11 -15.82 -25.19 0.54
C PHE A 11 -16.54 -24.35 1.60
N ALA A 12 -17.40 -23.41 1.20
CA ALA A 12 -18.67 -23.65 0.51
C ALA A 12 -19.64 -24.47 1.36
N ARG A 13 -20.89 -24.00 1.34
CA ARG A 13 -22.10 -24.71 1.76
C ARG A 13 -22.25 -24.90 3.27
N LEU A 14 -22.86 -23.93 3.92
CA LEU A 14 -24.15 -24.19 4.58
C LEU A 14 -24.86 -22.89 4.94
N LEU A 15 -26.14 -22.79 4.56
CA LEU A 15 -27.19 -21.95 5.17
C LEU A 15 -26.98 -20.43 5.05
N ILE A 16 -27.80 -19.66 4.32
CA ILE A 16 -29.25 -19.53 4.51
C ILE A 16 -29.91 -19.11 3.19
N LEU A 17 -31.01 -19.81 2.90
CA LEU A 17 -31.91 -19.70 1.77
C LEU A 17 -33.17 -18.97 2.27
N THR A 18 -33.41 -17.72 1.85
CA THR A 18 -34.72 -17.03 1.89
C THR A 18 -34.66 -15.84 0.93
N LEU A 19 -35.24 -15.94 -0.28
CA LEU A 19 -36.60 -15.52 -0.66
C LEU A 19 -36.72 -14.03 -1.08
N ALA A 20 -37.52 -13.80 -2.13
CA ALA A 20 -37.97 -12.53 -2.75
C ALA A 20 -36.97 -11.90 -3.75
N VAL A 21 -37.19 -11.82 -5.08
CA VAL A 21 -38.36 -11.38 -5.88
C VAL A 21 -38.93 -10.05 -5.40
N THR A 22 -38.39 -8.94 -5.91
CA THR A 22 -39.03 -7.97 -6.85
C THR A 22 -38.15 -6.73 -7.00
N GLY A 23 -38.17 -6.13 -8.18
CA GLY A 23 -37.24 -5.08 -8.58
C GLY A 23 -37.46 -3.71 -7.93
N SER A 24 -36.43 -2.88 -8.01
CA SER A 24 -36.52 -1.42 -8.05
C SER A 24 -35.22 -0.87 -8.63
N SER A 25 -35.32 -0.27 -9.83
CA SER A 25 -34.27 0.57 -10.39
C SER A 25 -34.29 1.89 -9.61
N ALA A 26 -33.25 2.20 -8.87
CA ALA A 26 -33.10 3.50 -8.21
C ALA A 26 -31.71 4.06 -8.51
N ALA A 27 -31.72 5.02 -9.45
CA ALA A 27 -30.79 6.12 -9.65
C ALA A 27 -29.29 5.87 -9.40
N LEU A 28 -28.53 5.80 -10.51
CA LEU A 28 -27.12 6.19 -10.53
C LEU A 28 -27.01 7.64 -10.05
N THR A 29 -26.79 7.83 -8.75
CA THR A 29 -26.20 9.08 -8.24
C THR A 29 -24.70 8.87 -8.34
N ALA A 30 -24.13 9.30 -9.47
CA ALA A 30 -22.69 9.47 -9.61
C ALA A 30 -22.26 10.53 -8.59
N ALA A 31 -21.79 10.09 -7.42
CA ALA A 31 -21.11 10.96 -6.48
C ALA A 31 -19.86 11.49 -7.17
N PRO A 32 -19.66 12.81 -7.27
CA PRO A 32 -18.39 13.33 -7.75
C PRO A 32 -17.33 12.90 -6.74
N ALA A 33 -16.39 12.08 -7.19
CA ALA A 33 -15.15 11.84 -6.47
C ALA A 33 -14.47 13.21 -6.35
N ALA A 34 -14.66 13.86 -5.21
CA ALA A 34 -14.00 15.09 -4.86
C ALA A 34 -12.50 14.77 -4.78
N ALA A 35 -11.81 14.99 -5.90
CA ALA A 35 -10.36 15.09 -5.95
C ALA A 35 -9.98 16.31 -5.10
N GLN A 36 -9.70 16.05 -3.83
CA GLN A 36 -9.16 17.05 -2.91
C GLN A 36 -7.70 17.30 -3.32
N SER A 37 -7.50 18.18 -4.29
CA SER A 37 -6.17 18.70 -4.62
C SER A 37 -5.83 19.84 -3.65
N VAL A 38 -5.61 19.49 -2.39
CA VAL A 38 -5.18 20.44 -1.35
C VAL A 38 -3.76 20.06 -0.95
N GLY A 39 -2.79 20.83 -1.44
CA GLY A 39 -1.43 20.85 -0.90
C GLY A 39 -0.56 19.62 -1.12
N VAL A 40 -0.43 19.13 -2.37
CA VAL A 40 0.45 17.98 -2.72
C VAL A 40 1.86 18.15 -2.16
N GLY A 41 2.47 19.33 -2.30
CA GLY A 41 3.83 19.57 -1.79
C GLY A 41 3.99 19.46 -0.26
N ALA A 42 2.98 19.92 0.50
CA ALA A 42 3.01 19.79 1.96
C ALA A 42 2.80 18.33 2.39
N GLU A 43 1.93 17.59 1.71
CA GLU A 43 1.68 16.17 1.94
C GLU A 43 2.91 15.30 1.59
N VAL A 44 3.66 15.69 0.55
CA VAL A 44 4.89 15.03 0.12
C VAL A 44 6.03 15.28 1.11
N ALA A 45 6.19 16.51 1.61
CA ALA A 45 7.11 16.82 2.69
C ALA A 45 6.78 16.02 3.97
N ASP A 46 5.50 15.93 4.33
CA ASP A 46 5.05 15.11 5.46
C ASP A 46 5.37 13.62 5.27
N LEU A 47 5.16 13.08 4.06
CA LEU A 47 5.50 11.67 3.76
C LEU A 47 6.99 11.38 3.91
N ARG A 48 7.84 12.29 3.44
CA ARG A 48 9.29 12.17 3.57
C ARG A 48 9.70 12.08 5.03
N ASP A 49 9.23 13.02 5.86
CA ASP A 49 9.57 13.06 7.27
C ASP A 49 8.99 11.87 8.03
N GLN A 50 7.79 11.41 7.65
CA GLN A 50 7.19 10.18 8.16
C GLN A 50 8.04 8.94 7.86
N LEU A 51 8.56 8.81 6.64
CA LEU A 51 9.42 7.69 6.25
C LEU A 51 10.80 7.76 6.94
N MET A 52 11.43 8.94 6.95
CA MET A 52 12.71 9.18 7.62
C MET A 52 12.68 8.77 9.09
N ASN A 53 11.71 9.33 9.82
CA ASN A 53 11.61 9.14 11.26
C ASN A 53 11.03 7.77 11.59
N GLY A 54 10.02 7.34 10.83
CA GLY A 54 9.31 6.08 11.10
C GLY A 54 10.10 4.81 10.77
N LEU A 55 11.09 4.88 9.87
CA LEU A 55 11.99 3.75 9.55
C LEU A 55 13.36 3.87 10.22
N ARG A 56 13.57 4.90 11.04
CA ARG A 56 14.84 5.16 11.76
C ARG A 56 16.04 5.19 10.82
N VAL A 57 15.91 5.97 9.75
CA VAL A 57 16.87 6.01 8.64
C VAL A 57 18.17 6.67 9.11
N ALA A 58 19.23 5.88 9.23
CA ALA A 58 20.54 6.35 9.65
C ALA A 58 21.52 6.49 8.49
N ARG A 59 21.45 5.59 7.49
CA ARG A 59 22.44 5.51 6.43
C ARG A 59 22.14 6.52 5.31
N PRO A 60 23.18 7.08 4.67
CA PRO A 60 22.99 8.00 3.54
C PRO A 60 22.37 7.31 2.32
N GLU A 61 22.69 6.02 2.10
CA GLU A 61 22.10 5.19 1.03
C GLU A 61 20.58 5.05 1.19
N ASP A 62 20.12 4.68 2.39
CA ASP A 62 18.70 4.55 2.73
C ASP A 62 17.97 5.90 2.61
N ARG A 63 18.63 6.99 2.98
CA ARG A 63 18.10 8.35 2.84
C ARG A 63 17.87 8.70 1.37
N ALA A 64 18.86 8.47 0.52
CA ALA A 64 18.75 8.72 -0.92
C ALA A 64 17.65 7.86 -1.56
N PHE A 65 17.48 6.61 -1.12
CA PHE A 65 16.39 5.76 -1.57
C PHE A 65 15.02 6.35 -1.24
N ILE A 66 14.82 6.83 -0.02
CA ILE A 66 13.53 7.42 0.37
C ILE A 66 13.26 8.74 -0.36
N GLU A 67 14.26 9.60 -0.58
CA GLU A 67 14.09 10.81 -1.39
C GLU A 67 13.62 10.46 -2.81
N ARG A 68 14.18 9.42 -3.43
CA ARG A 68 13.72 8.91 -4.73
C ARG A 68 12.28 8.40 -4.66
N VAL A 69 11.92 7.64 -3.63
CA VAL A 69 10.54 7.13 -3.46
C VAL A 69 9.55 8.29 -3.35
N VAL A 70 9.87 9.33 -2.58
CA VAL A 70 9.05 10.52 -2.42
C VAL A 70 8.85 11.23 -3.77
N GLN A 71 9.92 11.38 -4.57
CA GLN A 71 9.82 11.95 -5.92
C GLN A 71 8.93 11.10 -6.85
N LEU A 72 9.04 9.77 -6.79
CA LEU A 72 8.21 8.88 -7.61
C LEU A 72 6.73 8.92 -7.21
N VAL A 73 6.43 9.16 -5.93
CA VAL A 73 5.07 9.38 -5.45
C VAL A 73 4.53 10.73 -5.90
N ASP A 74 5.33 11.78 -5.81
CA ASP A 74 4.98 13.13 -6.28
C ASP A 74 4.70 13.15 -7.79
N GLN A 75 5.48 12.39 -8.57
CA GLN A 75 5.27 12.18 -10.01
C GLN A 75 4.07 11.27 -10.32
N GLY A 76 3.43 10.65 -9.32
CA GLY A 76 2.33 9.70 -9.51
C GLY A 76 2.76 8.35 -10.11
N THR A 77 4.06 8.10 -10.30
CA THR A 77 4.59 6.84 -10.82
C THR A 77 4.46 5.72 -9.79
N LEU A 78 4.68 6.03 -8.52
CA LEU A 78 4.55 5.09 -7.43
C LEU A 78 3.31 5.44 -6.59
N PRO A 79 2.32 4.54 -6.47
CA PRO A 79 1.12 4.85 -5.72
C PRO A 79 1.42 5.00 -4.23
N ARG A 80 1.09 6.17 -3.65
CA ARG A 80 1.17 6.44 -2.20
C ARG A 80 0.64 5.29 -1.31
N PRO A 81 -0.53 4.66 -1.57
CA PRO A 81 -1.03 3.59 -0.72
C PRO A 81 -0.11 2.35 -0.69
N LEU A 82 0.62 2.07 -1.77
CA LEU A 82 1.63 1.00 -1.81
C LEU A 82 2.80 1.31 -0.87
N VAL A 83 3.26 2.56 -0.90
CA VAL A 83 4.34 3.05 -0.03
C VAL A 83 3.91 2.96 1.43
N VAL A 84 2.75 3.51 1.77
CA VAL A 84 2.22 3.53 3.15
C VAL A 84 2.00 2.12 3.68
N SER A 85 1.38 1.23 2.91
CA SER A 85 1.16 -0.16 3.34
C SER A 85 2.47 -0.93 3.54
N THR A 86 3.50 -0.63 2.75
CA THR A 86 4.84 -1.22 2.89
C THR A 86 5.59 -0.64 4.09
N PHE A 87 5.46 0.66 4.32
CA PHE A 87 5.98 1.35 5.50
C PHE A 87 5.44 0.75 6.80
N ILE A 88 4.12 0.55 6.89
CA ILE A 88 3.48 -0.05 8.07
C ILE A 88 4.03 -1.45 8.35
N TRP A 89 4.27 -2.25 7.31
CA TRP A 89 4.87 -3.58 7.44
C TRP A 89 6.33 -3.52 7.88
N ALA A 90 7.13 -2.63 7.29
CA ALA A 90 8.55 -2.50 7.57
C ALA A 90 8.83 -1.95 8.98
N ARG A 91 7.99 -1.03 9.48
CA ARG A 91 8.10 -0.47 10.83
C ARG A 91 7.92 -1.52 11.94
N LYS A 92 7.27 -2.66 11.64
CA LYS A 92 7.13 -3.78 12.58
C LYS A 92 8.41 -4.60 12.74
N LYS A 93 9.43 -4.37 11.91
CA LYS A 93 10.72 -5.07 12.01
C LYS A 93 11.54 -4.50 13.16
N TYR A 94 12.28 -5.36 13.85
CA TYR A 94 13.09 -4.96 15.01
C TYR A 94 14.32 -4.13 14.62
N GLN A 95 15.03 -4.56 13.57
CA GLN A 95 16.20 -3.89 13.02
C GLN A 95 16.09 -3.75 11.52
N TYR A 96 16.93 -2.89 10.94
CA TYR A 96 17.08 -2.73 9.50
C TYR A 96 15.76 -2.35 8.79
N GLN A 97 14.90 -1.59 9.47
CA GLN A 97 13.55 -1.24 9.00
C GLN A 97 13.58 -0.59 7.61
N ALA A 98 14.51 0.35 7.38
CA ALA A 98 14.69 1.00 6.08
C ALA A 98 15.07 0.02 4.96
N GLN A 99 15.95 -0.94 5.24
CA GLN A 99 16.37 -1.95 4.26
C GLN A 99 15.24 -2.94 3.96
N TYR A 100 14.48 -3.36 4.98
CA TYR A 100 13.28 -4.18 4.76
C TYR A 100 12.24 -3.43 3.94
N PHE A 101 12.04 -2.14 4.22
CA PHE A 101 11.15 -1.29 3.46
C PHE A 101 11.56 -1.24 1.98
N GLU A 102 12.84 -0.99 1.69
CA GLU A 102 13.36 -0.97 0.32
C GLU A 102 13.08 -2.29 -0.41
N GLN A 103 13.47 -3.42 0.18
CA GLN A 103 13.28 -4.73 -0.45
C GLN A 103 11.79 -5.05 -0.66
N GLY A 104 10.95 -4.77 0.36
CA GLY A 104 9.52 -4.99 0.27
C GLY A 104 8.85 -4.09 -0.76
N LEU A 105 9.31 -2.85 -0.90
CA LEU A 105 8.76 -1.91 -1.85
C LEU A 105 9.16 -2.27 -3.28
N ARG A 106 10.43 -2.63 -3.52
CA ARG A 106 10.90 -3.13 -4.82
C ARG A 106 10.09 -4.34 -5.28
N PHE A 107 9.92 -5.33 -4.40
CA PHE A 107 9.12 -6.52 -4.70
C PHE A 107 7.67 -6.18 -5.00
N ARG A 108 7.03 -5.32 -4.21
CA ARG A 108 5.62 -4.97 -4.42
C ARG A 108 5.42 -4.10 -5.66
N ALA A 109 6.35 -3.19 -5.94
CA ALA A 109 6.35 -2.37 -7.14
C ALA A 109 6.52 -3.24 -8.39
N SER A 110 7.40 -4.25 -8.36
CA SER A 110 7.59 -5.15 -9.50
C SER A 110 6.33 -5.97 -9.82
N GLN A 111 5.53 -6.33 -8.81
CA GLN A 111 4.23 -6.98 -9.03
C GLN A 111 3.20 -6.07 -9.72
N GLN A 112 3.42 -4.75 -9.68
CA GLN A 112 2.62 -3.75 -10.40
C GLN A 112 3.26 -3.30 -11.71
N GLY A 113 4.37 -3.92 -12.12
CA GLY A 113 5.11 -3.55 -13.33
C GLY A 113 5.96 -2.27 -13.19
N ILE A 114 6.19 -1.80 -11.96
CA ILE A 114 6.96 -0.58 -11.67
C ILE A 114 8.37 -0.99 -11.20
N SER A 115 9.40 -0.41 -11.80
CA SER A 115 10.82 -0.67 -11.43
C SER A 115 11.42 0.54 -10.72
N ILE A 116 11.97 0.33 -9.51
CA ILE A 116 12.53 1.37 -8.62
C ILE A 116 13.85 0.93 -7.98
#